data_AF-A0A1G7VF93-F1
#
_entry.id   AF-A0A1G7VF93-F1
#
_cell.length_a   1.000
_cell.length_b   1.000
_cell.length_c   1.000
_cell.angle_alpha   90.00
_cell.angle_beta   90.00
_cell.angle_gamma   90.00
#
_symmetry.space_group_name_H-M   'P 1'
#
loop_
_entity.id
_entity.type
_entity.pdbx_description
1 polymer ?
#
loop_
_entity_poly.entity_id
_entity_poly.type
_entity_poly.pdbx_seq_one_letter_code
_entity_poly.pdbx_strand_id
1 'polypeptide(L)'
;MKDIRPRIEKIEELLDEGSISSLTYAALECRFTIELICYERLRIAYGDTSYSDLRKWQPKDVVQQVIQEANELAATPLKLSVSNTPIDPDNPPQSVGDYENFEYIEVGTQTGLDIKKIGRLWNSLSGAALHVQIPKSKADDLSVYGNPESIKKKVEKALHLFRQVAKGNLLTSSPGPEVSCECHGCGAKIKRKVGLVYDGMVASCSSESCQESYLLKISEQGIEFGRRQISFPCDGCGTTVDIPAKLVESLRMDQSLTAECGQCAHKALIRLRPCKVNRNNET
;
A
#
# COMPACT_ATOMS: atom_id res chain seq x y z
N MET A 1 -9.35 -12.70 -6.37
CA MET A 1 -8.16 -12.49 -7.21
C MET A 1 -8.62 -12.33 -8.65
N LYS A 2 -8.15 -11.34 -9.41
CA LYS A 2 -8.50 -11.30 -10.84
C LYS A 2 -7.74 -12.36 -11.60
N ASP A 3 -8.39 -12.86 -12.64
CA ASP A 3 -7.78 -13.79 -13.56
C ASP A 3 -6.75 -13.07 -14.44
N ILE A 4 -5.50 -13.51 -14.36
CA ILE A 4 -4.38 -12.98 -15.15
C ILE A 4 -4.04 -13.86 -16.36
N ARG A 5 -4.72 -15.01 -16.55
CA ARG A 5 -4.48 -15.91 -17.70
C ARG A 5 -4.64 -15.21 -19.06
N PRO A 6 -5.66 -14.36 -19.29
CA PRO A 6 -5.76 -13.62 -20.55
C PRO A 6 -4.58 -12.68 -20.79
N ARG A 7 -3.95 -12.15 -19.73
CA ARG A 7 -2.75 -11.31 -19.84
C ARG A 7 -1.52 -12.15 -20.18
N ILE A 8 -1.41 -13.36 -19.62
CA ILE A 8 -0.34 -14.31 -19.95
C ILE A 8 -0.41 -14.68 -21.44
N GLU A 9 -1.59 -15.08 -21.93
CA GLU A 9 -1.83 -15.39 -23.34
C GLU A 9 -1.43 -14.21 -24.23
N LYS A 10 -1.86 -12.99 -23.87
CA LYS A 10 -1.52 -11.80 -24.65
C LYS A 10 -0.01 -11.53 -24.72
N ILE A 11 0.71 -11.73 -23.62
CA ILE A 11 2.15 -11.53 -23.56
C ILE A 11 2.89 -12.59 -24.38
N GLU A 12 2.39 -13.83 -24.40
CA GLU A 12 2.93 -14.93 -25.20
C GLU A 12 2.73 -14.66 -26.70
N GLU A 13 1.54 -14.22 -27.13
CA GLU A 13 1.29 -13.80 -28.52
C GLU A 13 2.29 -12.74 -29.01
N LEU A 14 2.56 -11.72 -28.17
CA LEU A 14 3.48 -10.63 -28.50
C LEU A 14 4.94 -11.10 -28.57
N LEU A 15 5.31 -12.09 -27.75
CA LEU A 15 6.62 -12.72 -27.80
C LEU A 15 6.81 -13.54 -29.07
N ASP A 16 5.77 -14.25 -29.50
CA ASP A 16 5.78 -15.09 -30.69
C ASP A 16 5.83 -14.24 -31.97
N GLU A 17 5.17 -13.08 -32.00
CA GLU A 17 5.30 -12.11 -33.10
C GLU A 17 6.77 -11.65 -33.27
N GLY A 18 7.49 -11.47 -32.17
CA GLY A 18 8.94 -11.28 -32.15
C GLY A 18 9.46 -9.95 -32.74
N SER A 19 8.58 -9.06 -33.22
CA SER A 19 8.94 -7.72 -33.67
C SER A 19 9.47 -6.88 -32.50
N ILE A 20 10.39 -5.95 -32.74
CA ILE A 20 10.93 -5.12 -31.66
C ILE A 20 9.83 -4.31 -30.94
N SER A 21 8.83 -3.87 -31.70
CA SER A 21 7.62 -3.23 -31.18
C SER A 21 6.78 -4.17 -30.33
N SER A 22 6.55 -5.41 -30.77
CA SER A 22 5.75 -6.38 -30.01
C SER A 22 6.47 -6.78 -28.72
N LEU A 23 7.79 -6.96 -28.74
CA LEU A 23 8.59 -7.24 -27.55
C LEU A 23 8.54 -6.08 -26.55
N THR A 24 8.61 -4.83 -27.04
CA THR A 24 8.48 -3.63 -26.22
C THR A 24 7.09 -3.56 -25.57
N TYR A 25 6.05 -3.86 -26.34
CA TYR A 25 4.67 -3.89 -25.85
C TYR A 25 4.44 -5.04 -24.86
N ALA A 26 5.05 -6.22 -25.08
CA ALA A 26 5.04 -7.33 -24.13
C ALA A 26 5.64 -6.93 -22.79
N ALA A 27 6.75 -6.18 -22.80
CA ALA A 27 7.36 -5.65 -21.58
C ALA A 27 6.45 -4.64 -20.86
N LEU A 28 5.67 -3.83 -21.60
CA LEU A 28 4.67 -2.94 -21.02
C LEU A 28 3.51 -3.73 -20.37
N GLU A 29 2.97 -4.73 -21.06
CA GLU A 29 1.92 -5.61 -20.51
C GLU A 29 2.40 -6.36 -19.25
N CYS A 30 3.68 -6.76 -19.20
CA CYS A 30 4.28 -7.30 -17.99
C CYS A 30 4.23 -6.31 -16.81
N ARG A 31 4.48 -5.02 -17.05
CA ARG A 31 4.42 -4.01 -15.97
C ARG A 31 3.02 -3.85 -15.43
N PHE A 32 2.04 -3.69 -16.32
CA PHE A 32 0.63 -3.59 -15.92
C PHE A 32 0.16 -4.83 -15.16
N THR A 33 0.64 -6.01 -15.56
CA THR A 33 0.32 -7.26 -14.87
C THR A 33 0.94 -7.31 -13.47
N ILE A 34 2.18 -6.85 -13.29
CA ILE A 34 2.79 -6.71 -11.95
C ILE A 34 2.01 -5.72 -11.08
N GLU A 35 1.67 -4.56 -11.64
CA GLU A 35 0.89 -3.53 -10.94
C GLU A 35 -0.48 -4.08 -10.50
N LEU A 36 -1.17 -4.80 -11.39
CA LEU A 36 -2.45 -5.45 -11.09
C LEU A 36 -2.34 -6.41 -9.89
N ILE A 37 -1.34 -7.29 -9.91
CA ILE A 37 -1.09 -8.27 -8.83
C ILE A 37 -0.81 -7.58 -7.49
N CYS A 38 -0.07 -6.47 -7.50
CA CYS A 38 0.28 -5.72 -6.30
C CYS A 38 -0.89 -4.86 -5.79
N TYR A 39 -1.60 -4.18 -6.67
CA TYR A 39 -2.71 -3.29 -6.31
C TYR A 39 -3.96 -4.07 -5.89
N GLU A 40 -4.13 -5.32 -6.32
CA GLU A 40 -5.17 -6.18 -5.75
C GLU A 40 -5.00 -6.43 -4.25
N ARG A 41 -3.77 -6.55 -3.76
CA ARG A 41 -3.49 -6.70 -2.33
C ARG A 41 -3.83 -5.42 -1.57
N LEU A 42 -3.48 -4.28 -2.15
CA LEU A 42 -3.89 -2.97 -1.61
C LEU A 42 -5.41 -2.83 -1.57
N ARG A 43 -6.11 -3.26 -2.63
CA ARG A 43 -7.59 -3.23 -2.69
C ARG A 43 -8.22 -4.08 -1.58
N ILE A 44 -7.64 -5.24 -1.26
CA ILE A 44 -8.13 -6.08 -0.15
C ILE A 44 -7.87 -5.41 1.20
N ALA A 45 -6.73 -4.72 1.34
CA ALA A 45 -6.35 -3.95 2.53
C ALA A 45 -6.99 -2.55 2.60
N TYR A 46 -8.00 -2.28 1.77
CA TYR A 46 -8.66 -0.98 1.73
C TYR A 46 -9.44 -0.75 3.02
N GLY A 47 -9.22 0.41 3.65
CA GLY A 47 -9.80 0.77 4.95
C GLY A 47 -8.87 0.50 6.15
N ASP A 48 -8.00 -0.50 6.04
CA ASP A 48 -6.94 -0.77 7.02
C ASP A 48 -5.65 0.03 6.72
N THR A 49 -5.48 0.41 5.45
CA THR A 49 -4.45 1.36 4.99
C THR A 49 -5.10 2.69 4.63
N SER A 50 -4.37 3.80 4.78
CA SER A 50 -4.80 5.08 4.21
C SER A 50 -4.18 5.23 2.82
N TYR A 51 -5.03 5.45 1.82
CA TYR A 51 -4.57 5.78 0.47
C TYR A 51 -3.70 7.04 0.46
N SER A 52 -4.06 8.02 1.29
CA SER A 52 -3.31 9.27 1.45
C SER A 52 -1.93 9.09 2.11
N ASP A 53 -1.64 7.90 2.64
CA ASP A 53 -0.34 7.54 3.22
C ASP A 53 0.52 6.71 2.25
N LEU A 54 0.00 6.35 1.07
CA LEU A 54 0.79 5.70 0.02
C LEU A 54 1.88 6.65 -0.47
N ARG A 55 3.04 6.56 0.17
CA ARG A 55 4.20 7.43 -0.11
C ARG A 55 4.69 7.30 -1.55
N LYS A 56 4.53 6.10 -2.12
CA LYS A 56 4.97 5.72 -3.47
C LYS A 56 3.98 4.73 -4.08
N TRP A 57 3.69 4.91 -5.35
CA TRP A 57 2.81 4.02 -6.13
C TRP A 57 3.56 2.80 -6.69
N GLN A 58 4.87 2.67 -6.47
CA GLN A 58 5.65 1.56 -7.02
C GLN A 58 5.19 0.22 -6.41
N PRO A 59 5.06 -0.86 -7.22
CA PRO A 59 4.48 -2.13 -6.75
C PRO A 59 5.12 -2.70 -5.48
N LYS A 60 6.45 -2.60 -5.36
CA LYS A 60 7.20 -3.04 -4.18
C LYS A 60 6.78 -2.28 -2.92
N ASP A 61 6.72 -0.95 -3.02
CA ASP A 61 6.44 -0.08 -1.88
C ASP A 61 4.98 -0.22 -1.45
N VAL A 62 4.06 -0.38 -2.41
CA VAL A 62 2.64 -0.64 -2.13
C VAL A 62 2.45 -1.95 -1.35
N VAL A 63 3.03 -3.06 -1.82
CA VAL A 63 2.90 -4.34 -1.10
C VAL A 63 3.59 -4.27 0.27
N GLN A 64 4.73 -3.59 0.38
CA GLN A 64 5.43 -3.41 1.65
C GLN A 64 4.57 -2.65 2.66
N GLN A 65 3.86 -1.61 2.24
CA GLN A 65 2.96 -0.86 3.09
C GLN A 65 1.77 -1.71 3.53
N VAL A 66 1.16 -2.47 2.62
CA VAL A 66 0.09 -3.42 2.97
C VAL A 66 0.56 -4.38 4.06
N ILE A 67 1.78 -4.93 3.94
CA ILE A 67 2.35 -5.84 4.94
C ILE A 67 2.53 -5.19 6.30
N GLN A 68 2.95 -3.93 6.32
CA GLN A 68 3.26 -3.22 7.56
C GLN A 68 2.03 -2.68 8.26
N GLU A 69 0.97 -2.34 7.52
CA GLU A 69 -0.15 -1.57 8.07
C GLU A 69 -1.47 -2.35 8.15
N ALA A 70 -1.63 -3.42 7.35
CA ALA A 70 -2.93 -4.07 7.20
C ALA A 70 -2.90 -5.60 7.14
N ASN A 71 -1.93 -6.19 6.45
CA ASN A 71 -1.86 -7.64 6.27
C ASN A 71 -0.44 -8.16 6.11
N GLU A 72 0.15 -8.59 7.23
CA GLU A 72 1.48 -9.20 7.31
C GLU A 72 1.65 -10.44 6.43
N LEU A 73 0.54 -11.10 6.06
CA LEU A 73 0.53 -12.29 5.22
C LEU A 73 0.36 -12.00 3.73
N ALA A 74 0.25 -10.73 3.31
CA ALA A 74 -0.08 -10.36 1.94
C ALA A 74 0.89 -10.87 0.86
N ALA A 75 2.16 -11.15 1.22
CA ALA A 75 3.16 -11.72 0.30
C ALA A 75 3.60 -13.13 0.70
N THR A 76 2.99 -13.72 1.71
CA THR A 76 3.36 -15.03 2.25
C THR A 76 2.64 -16.13 1.48
N PRO A 77 3.30 -17.26 1.13
CA PRO A 77 2.60 -18.41 0.59
C PRO A 77 1.69 -19.02 1.65
N LEU A 78 0.43 -19.27 1.30
CA LEU A 78 -0.56 -19.82 2.24
C LEU A 78 -1.42 -20.87 1.54
N LYS A 79 -1.93 -21.81 2.34
CA LYS A 79 -2.96 -22.76 1.95
C LYS A 79 -4.10 -22.64 2.96
N LEU A 80 -5.32 -22.48 2.45
CA LEU A 80 -6.53 -22.49 3.25
C LEU A 80 -7.24 -23.82 3.01
N SER A 81 -7.57 -24.51 4.10
CA SER A 81 -8.38 -25.71 4.09
C SER A 81 -9.50 -25.60 5.11
N VAL A 82 -10.60 -26.30 4.87
CA VAL A 82 -11.76 -26.35 5.77
C VAL A 82 -12.09 -27.82 6.05
N SER A 83 -12.47 -28.13 7.28
CA SER A 83 -12.88 -29.48 7.66
C SER A 83 -14.06 -29.94 6.79
N ASN A 84 -14.03 -31.20 6.36
CA ASN A 84 -15.17 -31.81 5.65
C ASN A 84 -16.35 -32.13 6.59
N THR A 85 -16.12 -32.06 7.90
CA THR A 85 -17.07 -32.41 8.95
C THR A 85 -17.35 -31.18 9.82
N PRO A 86 -18.63 -30.82 10.02
CA PRO A 86 -19.00 -29.73 10.90
C PRO A 86 -18.64 -30.09 12.35
N ILE A 87 -18.29 -29.07 13.13
CA ILE A 87 -18.05 -29.23 14.56
C ILE A 87 -19.37 -29.53 15.27
N ASP A 88 -19.37 -30.54 16.13
CA ASP A 88 -20.46 -30.82 17.06
C ASP A 88 -20.54 -29.68 18.09
N PRO A 89 -21.65 -28.90 18.13
CA PRO A 89 -21.79 -27.79 19.08
C PRO A 89 -21.83 -28.25 20.54
N ASP A 90 -22.30 -29.48 20.80
CA ASP A 90 -22.45 -30.02 22.15
C ASP A 90 -21.14 -30.62 22.68
N ASN A 91 -20.22 -30.98 21.79
CA ASN A 91 -18.89 -31.47 22.11
C ASN A 91 -17.81 -30.87 21.20
N PRO A 92 -17.51 -29.56 21.35
CA PRO A 92 -16.52 -28.89 20.52
C PRO A 92 -15.10 -29.37 20.86
N PRO A 93 -14.19 -29.41 19.87
CA PRO A 93 -12.77 -29.71 20.09
C PRO A 93 -12.17 -28.76 21.15
N GLN A 94 -11.44 -29.33 22.13
CA GLN A 94 -10.95 -28.56 23.30
C GLN A 94 -9.49 -28.15 23.19
N SER A 95 -8.74 -28.73 22.26
CA SER A 95 -7.32 -28.44 22.05
C SER A 95 -6.98 -28.28 20.58
N VAL A 96 -5.85 -27.65 20.28
CA VAL A 96 -5.32 -27.52 18.90
C VAL A 96 -5.10 -28.91 18.27
N GLY A 97 -4.63 -29.88 19.04
CA GLY A 97 -4.43 -31.26 18.56
C GLY A 97 -5.73 -31.94 18.14
N ASP A 98 -6.85 -31.60 18.77
CA ASP A 98 -8.16 -32.12 18.36
C ASP A 98 -8.55 -31.58 16.97
N TYR A 99 -8.25 -30.31 16.68
CA TYR A 99 -8.45 -29.71 15.37
C TYR A 99 -7.53 -30.34 14.29
N GLU A 100 -6.31 -30.73 14.64
CA GLU A 100 -5.37 -31.35 13.70
C GLU A 100 -5.83 -32.74 13.21
N ASN A 101 -6.67 -33.43 13.98
CA ASN A 101 -7.18 -34.76 13.65
C ASN A 101 -8.33 -34.77 12.64
N PHE A 102 -8.88 -33.60 12.29
CA PHE A 102 -9.94 -33.52 11.29
C PHE A 102 -9.42 -33.79 9.87
N GLU A 103 -10.32 -34.26 9.01
CA GLU A 103 -10.05 -34.35 7.59
C GLU A 103 -10.37 -33.00 6.92
N TYR A 104 -9.36 -32.43 6.27
CA TYR A 104 -9.44 -31.11 5.65
C TYR A 104 -9.47 -31.17 4.13
N ILE A 105 -10.36 -30.38 3.53
CA ILE A 105 -10.40 -30.15 2.09
C ILE A 105 -9.78 -28.80 1.78
N GLU A 106 -8.86 -28.77 0.82
CA GLU A 106 -8.24 -27.54 0.36
C GLU A 106 -9.27 -26.64 -0.35
N VAL A 107 -9.41 -25.40 0.13
CA VAL A 107 -10.28 -24.37 -0.46
C VAL A 107 -9.49 -23.51 -1.44
N GLY A 108 -8.22 -23.23 -1.12
CA GLY A 108 -7.39 -22.45 -2.02
C GLY A 108 -5.98 -22.19 -1.53
N THR A 109 -5.19 -21.62 -2.43
CA THR A 109 -3.79 -21.29 -2.17
C THR A 109 -3.48 -19.86 -2.61
N GLN A 110 -2.64 -19.21 -1.83
CA GLN A 110 -2.02 -17.94 -2.15
C GLN A 110 -0.56 -18.18 -2.50
N THR A 111 -0.16 -17.78 -3.71
CA THR A 111 1.26 -17.81 -4.11
C THR A 111 2.02 -16.69 -3.38
N GLY A 112 3.13 -17.07 -2.73
CA GLY A 112 4.04 -16.12 -2.09
C GLY A 112 4.76 -15.23 -3.10
N LEU A 113 5.07 -13.99 -2.69
CA LEU A 113 5.72 -12.99 -3.52
C LEU A 113 7.03 -12.51 -2.90
N ASP A 114 8.13 -12.63 -3.64
CA ASP A 114 9.38 -11.95 -3.28
C ASP A 114 9.32 -10.50 -3.76
N ILE A 115 8.98 -9.60 -2.83
CA ILE A 115 8.77 -8.17 -3.10
C ILE A 115 10.03 -7.51 -3.68
N LYS A 116 11.23 -7.93 -3.25
CA LYS A 116 12.50 -7.41 -3.77
C LYS A 116 12.71 -7.86 -5.22
N LYS A 117 12.37 -9.10 -5.57
CA LYS A 117 12.42 -9.58 -6.96
C LYS A 117 11.39 -8.87 -7.83
N ILE A 118 10.17 -8.67 -7.35
CA ILE A 118 9.12 -7.93 -8.07
C ILE A 118 9.56 -6.51 -8.39
N GLY A 119 10.06 -5.77 -7.39
CA GLY A 119 10.55 -4.40 -7.60
C GLY A 119 11.69 -4.33 -8.62
N ARG A 120 12.65 -5.28 -8.57
CA ARG A 120 13.73 -5.37 -9.55
C ARG A 120 13.21 -5.68 -10.95
N LEU A 121 12.29 -6.64 -11.08
CA LEU A 121 11.71 -7.03 -12.35
C LEU A 121 10.92 -5.88 -12.98
N TRP A 122 10.01 -5.26 -12.23
CA TRP A 122 9.22 -4.11 -12.68
C TRP A 122 10.11 -2.95 -13.16
N ASN A 123 11.13 -2.56 -12.39
CA ASN A 123 12.09 -1.54 -12.80
C ASN A 123 12.88 -1.93 -14.06
N SER A 124 13.30 -3.20 -14.16
CA SER A 124 14.05 -3.69 -15.33
C SER A 124 13.23 -3.63 -16.63
N LEU A 125 11.90 -3.76 -16.53
CA LEU A 125 10.95 -3.63 -17.63
C LEU A 125 10.70 -2.14 -18.00
N SER A 126 10.85 -1.18 -17.07
CA SER A 126 10.76 0.27 -17.40
C SER A 126 11.75 0.62 -18.52
N GLY A 127 13.00 0.21 -18.36
CA GLY A 127 14.07 0.48 -19.32
C GLY A 127 13.95 -0.29 -20.64
N ALA A 128 12.94 -1.16 -20.77
CA ALA A 128 12.61 -1.84 -22.01
C ALA A 128 11.49 -1.15 -22.80
N ALA A 129 10.55 -0.47 -22.12
CA ALA A 129 9.29 -0.05 -22.72
C ALA A 129 8.91 1.42 -22.56
N LEU A 130 9.52 2.16 -21.63
CA LEU A 130 9.07 3.52 -21.28
C LEU A 130 10.04 4.63 -21.68
N HIS A 131 11.29 4.29 -22.02
CA HIS A 131 12.34 5.26 -22.26
C HIS A 131 13.15 4.90 -23.50
N VAL A 132 13.38 5.91 -24.35
CA VAL A 132 14.44 5.90 -25.35
C VAL A 132 15.79 5.79 -24.63
N GLN A 133 16.75 5.06 -25.21
CA GLN A 133 18.07 4.91 -24.58
C GLN A 133 18.74 6.28 -24.42
N ILE A 134 19.27 6.54 -23.23
CA ILE A 134 20.07 7.75 -22.98
C ILE A 134 21.42 7.57 -23.68
N PRO A 135 21.84 8.49 -24.56
CA PRO A 135 23.12 8.40 -25.22
C PRO A 135 24.25 8.56 -24.19
N LYS A 136 25.25 7.69 -24.26
CA LYS A 136 26.46 7.75 -23.41
C LYS A 136 27.60 8.49 -24.11
N SER A 137 27.52 8.64 -25.42
CA SER A 137 28.46 9.40 -26.24
C SER A 137 27.75 10.19 -27.35
N LYS A 138 28.43 11.19 -27.93
CA LYS A 138 27.93 11.93 -29.10
C LYS A 138 27.78 11.06 -30.36
N ALA A 139 28.43 9.90 -30.40
CA ALA A 139 28.41 8.99 -31.53
C ALA A 139 27.33 7.89 -31.39
N ASP A 140 26.61 7.86 -30.26
CA ASP A 140 25.57 6.86 -30.03
C ASP A 140 24.33 7.22 -30.85
N ASP A 141 23.83 6.25 -31.60
CA ASP A 141 22.55 6.38 -32.30
C ASP A 141 21.39 6.21 -31.32
N LEU A 142 20.36 7.05 -31.47
CA LEU A 142 19.20 7.06 -30.58
C LEU A 142 18.19 6.02 -31.07
N SER A 143 18.25 4.81 -30.52
CA SER A 143 17.21 3.82 -30.74
C SER A 143 15.99 4.08 -29.87
N VAL A 144 14.82 4.15 -30.50
CA VAL A 144 13.51 4.23 -29.82
C VAL A 144 13.29 3.01 -28.93
N TYR A 145 13.73 1.83 -29.40
CA TYR A 145 13.53 0.57 -28.71
C TYR A 145 14.83 0.03 -28.10
N GLY A 146 14.69 -0.78 -27.05
CA GLY A 146 15.82 -1.46 -26.43
C GLY A 146 16.34 -2.64 -27.25
N ASN A 147 17.36 -3.32 -26.75
CA ASN A 147 17.87 -4.54 -27.36
C ASN A 147 16.83 -5.69 -27.30
N PRO A 148 16.44 -6.31 -28.43
CA PRO A 148 15.40 -7.34 -28.48
C PRO A 148 15.66 -8.53 -27.55
N GLU A 149 16.87 -9.10 -27.53
CA GLU A 149 17.16 -10.29 -26.72
C GLU A 149 17.07 -10.00 -25.22
N SER A 150 17.49 -8.81 -24.80
CA SER A 150 17.40 -8.34 -23.42
C SER A 150 15.95 -8.15 -22.99
N ILE A 151 15.11 -7.59 -23.88
CA ILE A 151 13.67 -7.43 -23.62
C ILE A 151 13.02 -8.81 -23.47
N LYS A 152 13.23 -9.71 -24.43
CA LYS A 152 12.69 -11.08 -24.43
C LYS A 152 13.01 -11.81 -23.11
N LYS A 153 14.28 -11.81 -22.68
CA LYS A 153 14.71 -12.43 -21.41
C LYS A 153 14.01 -11.87 -20.19
N LYS A 154 13.69 -10.56 -20.17
CA LYS A 154 12.97 -9.93 -19.04
C LYS A 154 11.50 -10.31 -19.05
N VAL A 155 10.87 -10.34 -20.23
CA VAL A 155 9.47 -10.75 -20.40
C VAL A 155 9.30 -12.22 -20.00
N GLU A 156 10.19 -13.12 -20.41
CA GLU A 156 10.16 -14.53 -20.02
C GLU A 156 10.26 -14.73 -18.49
N LYS A 157 11.11 -13.94 -17.82
CA LYS A 157 11.19 -13.94 -16.35
C LYS A 157 9.88 -13.50 -15.70
N ALA A 158 9.20 -12.50 -16.27
CA ALA A 158 7.91 -12.04 -15.80
C ALA A 158 6.80 -13.07 -16.02
N LEU A 159 6.76 -13.70 -17.19
CA LEU A 159 5.85 -14.81 -17.48
C LEU A 159 6.01 -15.96 -16.48
N HIS A 160 7.24 -16.32 -16.11
CA HIS A 160 7.45 -17.35 -15.09
C HIS A 160 6.76 -16.96 -13.76
N LEU A 161 6.92 -15.71 -13.31
CA LEU A 161 6.23 -15.22 -12.11
C LEU A 161 4.71 -15.29 -12.28
N PHE A 162 4.17 -14.83 -13.42
CA PHE A 162 2.72 -14.81 -13.65
C PHE A 162 2.12 -16.22 -13.66
N ARG A 163 2.80 -17.18 -14.29
CA ARG A 163 2.39 -18.58 -14.27
C ARG A 163 2.40 -19.18 -12.86
N GLN A 164 3.33 -18.79 -11.98
CA GLN A 164 3.27 -19.22 -10.57
C GLN A 164 2.13 -18.56 -9.80
N VAL A 165 1.86 -17.28 -10.05
CA VAL A 165 0.76 -16.56 -9.41
C VAL A 165 -0.58 -17.11 -9.86
N ALA A 166 -0.74 -17.45 -11.15
CA ALA A 166 -1.96 -18.00 -11.72
C ALA A 166 -2.33 -19.41 -11.23
N LYS A 167 -1.40 -20.11 -10.54
CA LYS A 167 -1.72 -21.37 -9.85
C LYS A 167 -2.53 -21.15 -8.57
N GLY A 168 -2.34 -20.00 -7.93
CA GLY A 168 -3.11 -19.61 -6.75
C GLY A 168 -4.49 -19.09 -7.15
N ASN A 169 -5.46 -19.29 -6.28
CA ASN A 169 -6.85 -18.82 -6.44
C ASN A 169 -7.30 -17.94 -5.26
N LEU A 170 -6.45 -17.74 -4.26
CA LEU A 170 -6.78 -17.04 -3.03
C LEU A 170 -5.87 -15.82 -2.83
N LEU A 171 -6.47 -14.73 -2.34
CA LEU A 171 -5.77 -13.64 -1.68
C LEU A 171 -6.42 -13.44 -0.31
N THR A 172 -5.62 -13.42 0.74
CA THR A 172 -6.12 -13.32 2.12
C THR A 172 -6.11 -11.88 2.62
N SER A 173 -7.00 -11.59 3.58
CA SER A 173 -6.80 -10.50 4.55
C SER A 173 -6.09 -11.06 5.79
N SER A 174 -5.48 -10.20 6.60
CA SER A 174 -4.89 -10.67 7.86
C SER A 174 -6.01 -11.03 8.86
N PRO A 175 -6.00 -12.24 9.44
CA PRO A 175 -6.91 -12.60 10.51
C PRO A 175 -6.51 -11.94 11.83
N GLY A 176 -7.40 -11.96 12.82
CA GLY A 176 -7.08 -11.52 14.18
C GLY A 176 -7.61 -10.12 14.53
N PRO A 177 -7.31 -9.67 15.76
CA PRO A 177 -8.00 -8.54 16.37
C PRO A 177 -7.65 -7.20 15.71
N GLU A 178 -8.65 -6.33 15.66
CA GLU A 178 -8.59 -4.99 15.08
C GLU A 178 -8.92 -3.95 16.14
N VAL A 179 -8.27 -2.79 16.05
CA VAL A 179 -8.67 -1.57 16.74
C VAL A 179 -9.20 -0.58 15.74
N SER A 180 -10.13 0.28 16.16
CA SER A 180 -10.69 1.28 15.27
C SER A 180 -11.19 2.52 15.98
N CYS A 181 -11.18 3.65 15.28
CA CYS A 181 -11.85 4.87 15.69
C CYS A 181 -12.69 5.45 14.53
N GLU A 182 -13.62 6.34 14.85
CA GLU A 182 -14.31 7.15 13.86
C GLU A 182 -13.53 8.43 13.58
N CYS A 183 -13.36 8.75 12.30
CA CYS A 183 -12.71 9.98 11.90
C CYS A 183 -13.56 11.19 12.29
N HIS A 184 -12.99 12.15 13.00
CA HIS A 184 -13.65 13.38 13.43
C HIS A 184 -14.07 14.26 12.24
N GLY A 185 -13.30 14.25 11.14
CA GLY A 185 -13.55 15.10 9.98
C GLY A 185 -14.65 14.59 9.05
N CYS A 186 -14.71 13.27 8.80
CA CYS A 186 -15.63 12.69 7.81
C CYS A 186 -16.45 11.49 8.32
N GLY A 187 -16.28 11.05 9.57
CA GLY A 187 -16.97 9.89 10.14
C GLY A 187 -16.46 8.52 9.64
N ALA A 188 -15.53 8.48 8.69
CA ALA A 188 -15.01 7.22 8.18
C ALA A 188 -14.29 6.42 9.27
N LYS A 189 -14.50 5.11 9.29
CA LYS A 189 -13.86 4.20 10.24
C LYS A 189 -12.39 3.98 9.87
N ILE A 190 -11.49 4.30 10.79
CA ILE A 190 -10.06 4.05 10.67
C ILE A 190 -9.76 2.78 11.45
N LYS A 191 -9.21 1.76 10.78
CA LYS A 191 -8.93 0.45 11.37
C LYS A 191 -7.45 0.11 11.33
N ARG A 192 -6.95 -0.59 12.35
CA ARG A 192 -5.59 -1.15 12.36
C ARG A 192 -5.59 -2.54 13.01
N LYS A 193 -4.71 -3.42 12.52
CA LYS A 193 -4.47 -4.73 13.14
C LYS A 193 -3.65 -4.55 14.41
N VAL A 194 -4.12 -5.10 15.53
CA VAL A 194 -3.45 -4.97 16.83
C VAL A 194 -1.97 -5.38 16.74
N GLY A 195 -1.68 -6.49 16.05
CA GLY A 195 -0.31 -7.00 15.90
C GLY A 195 0.63 -6.16 15.03
N LEU A 196 0.10 -5.14 14.34
CA LEU A 196 0.87 -4.25 13.46
C LEU A 196 0.98 -2.81 13.99
N VAL A 197 0.30 -2.51 15.09
CA VAL A 197 0.38 -1.19 15.74
C VAL A 197 1.65 -1.12 16.58
N TYR A 198 2.35 0.01 16.48
CA TYR A 198 3.48 0.36 17.34
C TYR A 198 3.31 1.77 17.90
N ASP A 199 3.94 2.04 19.05
CA ASP A 199 3.84 3.34 19.71
C ASP A 199 4.40 4.47 18.82
N GLY A 200 3.63 5.54 18.67
CA GLY A 200 3.95 6.65 17.79
C GLY A 200 3.58 6.44 16.31
N MET A 201 2.90 5.35 15.95
CA MET A 201 2.38 5.15 14.60
C MET A 201 1.38 6.24 14.24
N VAL A 202 1.44 6.75 13.01
CA VAL A 202 0.44 7.68 12.47
C VAL A 202 -0.53 6.93 11.57
N ALA A 203 -1.82 7.05 11.85
CA ALA A 203 -2.90 6.55 11.02
C ALA A 203 -3.67 7.70 10.39
N SER A 204 -3.54 7.91 9.08
CA SER A 204 -4.42 8.87 8.39
C SER A 204 -5.80 8.28 8.11
N CYS A 205 -6.77 9.18 7.94
CA CYS A 205 -8.09 8.79 7.45
C CYS A 205 -7.98 8.14 6.05
N SER A 206 -8.80 7.13 5.78
CA SER A 206 -8.82 6.42 4.50
C SER A 206 -9.59 7.16 3.40
N SER A 207 -10.40 8.17 3.77
CA SER A 207 -11.15 8.99 2.80
C SER A 207 -10.23 9.92 2.02
N GLU A 208 -10.35 9.93 0.69
CA GLU A 208 -9.40 10.61 -0.22
C GLU A 208 -9.23 12.12 0.03
N SER A 209 -10.31 12.82 0.40
CA SER A 209 -10.31 14.26 0.65
C SER A 209 -10.11 14.65 2.11
N CYS A 210 -10.06 13.68 3.02
CA CYS A 210 -9.95 13.95 4.45
C CYS A 210 -8.49 14.16 4.86
N GLN A 211 -8.21 15.26 5.56
CA GLN A 211 -6.87 15.61 6.03
C GLN A 211 -6.65 15.23 7.51
N GLU A 212 -7.55 14.45 8.11
CA GLU A 212 -7.39 13.99 9.48
C GLU A 212 -6.36 12.87 9.58
N SER A 213 -5.58 12.91 10.66
CA SER A 213 -4.64 11.86 11.02
C SER A 213 -4.55 11.72 12.53
N TYR A 214 -4.17 10.53 12.99
CA TYR A 214 -4.17 10.14 14.40
C TYR A 214 -2.81 9.56 14.78
N LEU A 215 -2.31 9.97 15.94
CA LEU A 215 -1.14 9.38 16.57
C LEU A 215 -1.63 8.27 17.50
N LEU A 216 -1.17 7.05 17.24
CA LEU A 216 -1.50 5.90 18.06
C LEU A 216 -0.52 5.85 19.24
N LYS A 217 -1.06 5.76 20.44
CA LYS A 217 -0.30 5.53 21.67
C LYS A 217 -0.67 4.19 22.27
N ILE A 218 0.33 3.44 22.70
CA ILE A 218 0.11 2.15 23.37
C ILE A 218 0.29 2.37 24.87
N SER A 219 -0.74 2.09 25.66
CA SER A 219 -0.72 2.15 27.12
C SER A 219 -1.17 0.80 27.71
N GLU A 220 -1.08 0.67 29.04
CA GLU A 220 -1.63 -0.51 29.75
C GLU A 220 -3.15 -0.67 29.55
N GLN A 221 -3.85 0.41 29.20
CA GLN A 221 -5.30 0.44 28.98
C GLN A 221 -5.70 0.10 27.54
N GLY A 222 -4.72 -0.02 26.62
CA GLY A 222 -4.93 -0.40 25.23
C GLY A 222 -4.31 0.58 24.24
N ILE A 223 -4.88 0.61 23.02
CA ILE A 223 -4.43 1.48 21.94
C ILE A 223 -5.35 2.71 21.87
N GLU A 224 -4.77 3.88 22.04
CA GLU A 224 -5.48 5.17 21.98
C GLU A 224 -5.20 5.91 20.67
N PHE A 225 -6.23 6.52 20.09
CA PHE A 225 -6.14 7.33 18.88
C PHE A 225 -6.16 8.82 19.24
N GLY A 226 -4.99 9.44 19.33
CA GLY A 226 -4.86 10.89 19.55
C GLY A 226 -4.95 11.66 18.25
N ARG A 227 -5.95 12.54 18.07
CA ARG A 227 -6.06 13.39 16.88
C ARG A 227 -4.80 14.27 16.72
N ARG A 228 -4.20 14.26 15.53
CA ARG A 228 -3.06 15.14 15.19
C ARG A 228 -3.60 16.49 14.72
N GLN A 229 -3.51 17.48 15.59
CA GLN A 229 -3.96 18.84 15.31
C GLN A 229 -2.95 19.88 15.76
N ILE A 230 -3.00 21.04 15.13
CA ILE A 230 -2.31 22.25 15.56
C ILE A 230 -3.38 23.20 16.11
N SER A 231 -3.15 23.69 17.32
CA SER A 231 -4.09 24.53 18.05
C SER A 231 -3.49 25.92 18.26
N PHE A 232 -4.28 26.97 18.05
CA PHE A 232 -3.88 28.36 18.32
C PHE A 232 -5.09 29.19 18.76
N PRO A 233 -4.91 30.23 19.60
CA PRO A 233 -6.00 31.10 19.97
C PRO A 233 -6.43 31.99 18.80
N CYS A 234 -7.72 32.22 18.65
CA CYS A 234 -8.26 33.17 17.66
C CYS A 234 -7.96 34.62 18.06
N ASP A 235 -7.39 35.41 17.15
CA ASP A 235 -7.09 36.83 17.39
C ASP A 235 -8.35 37.69 17.63
N GLY A 236 -9.53 37.24 17.18
CA GLY A 236 -10.78 37.97 17.33
C GLY A 236 -11.50 37.73 18.67
N CYS A 237 -11.53 36.49 19.16
CA CYS A 237 -12.33 36.12 20.34
C CYS A 237 -11.58 35.28 21.39
N GLY A 238 -10.31 34.95 21.16
CA GLY A 238 -9.48 34.14 22.06
C GLY A 238 -9.77 32.64 22.08
N THR A 239 -10.88 32.19 21.48
CA THR A 239 -11.25 30.77 21.40
C THR A 239 -10.19 29.98 20.63
N THR A 240 -9.87 28.78 21.10
CA THR A 240 -8.94 27.87 20.42
C THR A 240 -9.49 27.44 19.07
N VAL A 241 -8.67 27.58 18.03
CA VAL A 241 -8.93 27.05 16.69
C VAL A 241 -8.02 25.85 16.49
N ASP A 242 -8.62 24.71 16.15
CA ASP A 242 -7.91 23.47 15.86
C ASP A 242 -7.93 23.21 14.35
N ILE A 243 -6.76 22.92 13.79
CA ILE A 243 -6.62 22.50 12.39
C ILE A 243 -5.91 21.15 12.29
N PRO A 244 -6.28 20.29 11.34
CA PRO A 244 -5.58 19.02 11.14
C PRO A 244 -4.10 19.23 10.84
N ALA A 245 -3.21 18.51 11.53
CA ALA A 245 -1.77 18.68 11.37
C ALA A 245 -1.33 18.40 9.92
N LYS A 246 -1.91 17.37 9.28
CA LYS A 246 -1.59 16.99 7.89
C LYS A 246 -1.82 18.14 6.89
N LEU A 247 -2.85 18.96 7.13
CA LEU A 247 -3.15 20.11 6.30
C LEU A 247 -2.01 21.14 6.35
N VAL A 248 -1.46 21.40 7.54
CA VAL A 248 -0.32 22.30 7.72
C VAL A 248 0.99 21.70 7.19
N GLU A 249 1.21 20.41 7.43
CA GLU A 249 2.38 19.67 6.94
C GLU A 249 2.46 19.61 5.41
N SER A 250 1.31 19.71 4.74
CA SER A 250 1.24 19.74 3.27
C SER A 250 1.58 21.11 2.66
N LEU A 251 1.71 22.16 3.48
CA LEU A 251 2.02 23.51 2.98
C LEU A 251 3.43 23.58 2.42
N ARG A 252 3.53 24.12 1.21
CA ARG A 252 4.82 24.49 0.62
C ARG A 252 5.34 25.78 1.24
N MET A 253 6.65 26.01 1.09
CA MET A 253 7.25 27.30 1.39
C MET A 253 6.46 28.42 0.70
N ASP A 254 6.18 29.50 1.44
CA ASP A 254 5.40 30.68 1.03
C ASP A 254 3.91 30.43 0.70
N GLN A 255 3.44 29.18 0.75
CA GLN A 255 2.02 28.88 0.67
C GLN A 255 1.34 29.29 1.97
N SER A 256 0.17 29.91 1.85
CA SER A 256 -0.66 30.26 2.99
C SER A 256 -1.96 29.48 3.02
N LEU A 257 -2.32 29.02 4.20
CA LEU A 257 -3.65 28.48 4.52
C LEU A 257 -4.45 29.54 5.27
N THR A 258 -5.74 29.66 4.98
CA THR A 258 -6.64 30.48 5.80
C THR A 258 -7.46 29.56 6.68
N ALA A 259 -7.45 29.79 7.99
CA ALA A 259 -8.29 29.12 8.95
C ALA A 259 -9.34 30.11 9.48
N GLU A 260 -10.61 29.73 9.46
CA GLU A 260 -11.70 30.56 9.94
C GLU A 260 -12.15 30.09 11.32
N CYS A 261 -12.29 31.02 12.26
CA CYS A 261 -12.82 30.71 13.59
C CYS A 261 -14.32 30.42 13.49
N GLY A 262 -14.74 29.23 13.92
CA GLY A 262 -16.16 28.83 13.91
C GLY A 262 -17.08 29.68 14.79
N GLN A 263 -16.53 30.47 15.73
CA GLN A 263 -17.34 31.29 16.64
C GLN A 263 -17.50 32.75 16.19
N CYS A 264 -16.44 33.39 15.71
CA CYS A 264 -16.46 34.82 15.34
C CYS A 264 -16.16 35.09 13.85
N ALA A 265 -15.98 34.04 13.03
CA ALA A 265 -15.63 34.12 11.61
C ALA A 265 -14.32 34.87 11.30
N HIS A 266 -13.49 35.18 12.31
CA HIS A 266 -12.18 35.77 12.10
C HIS A 266 -11.27 34.82 11.33
N LYS A 267 -10.53 35.36 10.36
CA LYS A 267 -9.68 34.58 9.44
C LYS A 267 -8.22 34.72 9.84
N ALA A 268 -7.63 33.63 10.31
CA ALA A 268 -6.21 33.53 10.58
C ALA A 268 -5.46 33.06 9.32
N LEU A 269 -4.35 33.72 9.01
CA LEU A 269 -3.47 33.32 7.91
C LEU A 269 -2.29 32.52 8.45
N ILE A 270 -2.19 31.27 8.02
CA ILE A 270 -1.19 30.32 8.48
C ILE A 270 -0.16 30.15 7.36
N ARG A 271 1.11 30.34 7.69
CA ARG A 271 2.23 30.18 6.76
C ARG A 271 3.34 29.40 7.42
N LEU A 272 3.93 28.47 6.68
CA LEU A 272 5.12 27.76 7.12
C LEU A 272 6.32 28.71 6.97
N ARG A 273 7.01 28.99 8.08
CA ARG A 273 8.23 29.81 8.09
C ARG A 273 9.41 28.99 8.63
N PRO A 274 10.57 28.99 7.95
CA PRO A 274 11.78 28.45 8.52
C PRO A 274 12.16 29.24 9.77
N CYS A 275 12.38 28.53 10.87
CA CYS A 275 12.87 29.10 12.11
C CYS A 275 14.22 28.47 12.44
N LYS A 276 15.16 29.26 12.96
CA LYS A 276 16.40 28.73 13.54
C LYS A 276 16.06 28.06 14.86
N VAL A 277 16.26 26.74 14.94
CA VAL A 277 16.14 26.02 16.21
C VAL A 277 17.44 26.25 16.99
N ASN A 278 17.38 27.09 18.02
CA ASN A 278 18.43 27.13 19.03
C ASN A 278 18.16 25.97 20.00
N ARG A 279 18.92 24.87 19.88
CA ARG A 279 18.92 23.85 20.91
C ARG A 279 19.64 24.42 22.12
N ASN A 280 18.90 24.84 23.14
CA ASN A 280 19.49 25.04 24.45
C ASN A 280 19.92 23.65 24.93
N ASN A 281 21.24 23.46 25.07
CA ASN A 281 21.79 22.34 25.84
C ASN A 281 21.51 22.66 27.31
N GLU A 282 20.30 22.38 27.78
CA GLU A 282 20.05 22.23 29.21
C GLU A 282 20.31 20.76 29.55
N THR A 283 21.35 20.59 30.35
CA THR A 283 21.87 19.39 31.03
C THR A 283 20.82 18.66 31.85
#